data_AF-A0A3N4L7E9-F1
#
_entry.id   AF-A0A3N4L7E9-F1
#
_cell.length_a   1.000
_cell.length_b   1.000
_cell.length_c   1.000
_cell.angle_alpha   90.00
_cell.angle_beta   90.00
_cell.angle_gamma   90.00
#
_symmetry.space_group_name_H-M   'P 1'
#
loop_
_entity.id
_entity.type
_entity.pdbx_description
1 polymer ?
#
loop_
_entity_poly.entity_id
_entity_poly.type
_entity_poly.pdbx_seq_one_letter_code
_entity_poly.pdbx_strand_id
1 'polypeptide(L)'
;MGAGMVEEQAKVQRTISARKGRVEEENRKEKELKKIEVKRKEAEADKKKELKAQVEAEMVAAQAKTVRDSQQKAWSACEETLQELAGKDRSALNEDELIGLGKEMKEARAMKEKIERETRQPLESRVGKSRQVVNGEILKTVEVIMGHKQEITVKGKAELETAVAKVNLLLRTTAVTMDRTAWVVTAKAGTGEFADESTWSVGRVAQDIDPLKVAWEVGRMLIQVFGHTEGMLNVWVEEGSAVRLIAPSVPMPVARDRKALAEKLRSENKDIKGGKRMPKAWGEARVTSFMFDAADAAEAAMLVKTGIMWDGKRRKVALFEKGGASQEGWKPVRQTLQRQQLGGCGGQEHRGQGHRGQGHRGTQGHQEIRCYRCSGWGHMRRDCTSGSAQDGSRTQIGRHAKKVDTEGFEEVHRGKVGGGRRMEEAGEDRRKRERAGESGVIGGVAEGPPRGPARL
;
A
#
# COMPACT_ATOMS: atom_id res chain seq x y z
N MET A 1 29.82 -38.93 -45.62
CA MET A 1 30.00 -38.94 -44.14
C MET A 1 29.83 -37.55 -43.51
N GLY A 2 28.83 -36.74 -43.92
CA GLY A 2 28.74 -35.32 -43.49
C GLY A 2 27.47 -34.90 -42.74
N ALA A 3 26.46 -35.77 -42.64
CA ALA A 3 25.17 -35.41 -42.02
C ALA A 3 25.17 -35.46 -40.48
N GLY A 4 26.11 -36.20 -39.85
CA GLY A 4 26.18 -36.34 -38.39
C GLY A 4 26.63 -35.08 -37.63
N MET A 5 27.49 -34.25 -38.23
CA MET A 5 28.08 -33.09 -37.53
C MET A 5 27.08 -31.96 -37.28
N VAL A 6 26.07 -31.79 -38.14
CA VAL A 6 25.08 -30.69 -38.01
C VAL A 6 24.14 -30.94 -36.83
N GLU A 7 23.74 -32.20 -36.61
CA GLU A 7 22.86 -32.54 -35.48
C GLU A 7 23.57 -32.44 -34.14
N GLU A 8 24.85 -32.83 -34.07
CA GLU A 8 25.68 -32.66 -32.88
C GLU A 8 25.91 -31.18 -32.56
N GLN A 9 26.20 -30.34 -33.56
CA GLN A 9 26.32 -28.89 -33.37
C GLN A 9 25.02 -28.26 -32.84
N ALA A 10 23.86 -28.67 -33.35
CA ALA A 10 22.57 -28.19 -32.86
C ALA A 10 22.29 -28.61 -31.41
N LYS A 11 22.67 -29.84 -31.01
CA LYS A 11 22.55 -30.31 -29.62
C LYS A 11 23.47 -29.52 -28.67
N VAL A 12 24.72 -29.27 -29.07
CA VAL A 12 25.67 -28.45 -28.30
C VAL A 12 25.16 -27.01 -28.18
N GLN A 13 24.68 -26.40 -29.26
CA GLN A 13 24.14 -25.04 -29.21
C GLN A 13 22.91 -24.93 -28.30
N ARG A 14 21.99 -25.91 -28.35
CA ARG A 14 20.83 -25.96 -27.44
C ARG A 14 21.26 -26.07 -25.98
N THR A 15 22.25 -26.91 -25.65
CA THR A 15 22.74 -27.03 -24.27
C THR A 15 23.47 -25.79 -23.78
N ILE A 16 24.25 -25.12 -24.64
CA ILE A 16 24.90 -23.84 -24.33
C ILE A 16 23.84 -22.75 -24.10
N SER A 17 22.84 -22.62 -24.98
CA SER A 17 21.75 -21.66 -24.80
C SER A 17 20.94 -21.93 -23.52
N ALA A 18 20.68 -23.21 -23.19
CA ALA A 18 20.02 -23.58 -21.95
C ALA A 18 20.86 -23.28 -20.69
N ARG A 19 22.19 -23.46 -20.75
CA ARG A 19 23.10 -23.07 -19.65
C ARG A 19 23.15 -21.55 -19.50
N LYS A 20 23.30 -20.81 -20.61
CA LYS A 20 23.30 -19.34 -20.61
C LYS A 20 22.01 -18.78 -20.03
N GLY A 21 20.85 -19.31 -20.42
CA GLY A 21 19.56 -18.90 -19.87
C GLY A 21 19.40 -19.18 -18.36
N ARG A 22 20.01 -20.27 -17.85
CA ARG A 22 20.04 -20.55 -16.40
C ARG A 22 20.89 -19.54 -15.64
N VAL A 23 22.08 -19.23 -16.14
CA VAL A 23 22.99 -18.25 -15.53
C VAL A 23 22.38 -16.85 -15.55
N GLU A 24 21.76 -16.44 -16.66
CA GLU A 24 21.06 -15.15 -16.76
C GLU A 24 19.88 -15.06 -15.77
N GLU A 25 19.14 -16.14 -15.59
CA GLU A 25 18.04 -16.20 -14.63
C GLU A 25 18.52 -16.17 -13.18
N GLU A 26 19.60 -16.86 -12.84
CA GLU A 26 20.21 -16.79 -11.50
C GLU A 26 20.74 -15.39 -11.21
N ASN A 27 21.45 -14.76 -12.16
CA ASN A 27 21.90 -13.38 -12.05
C ASN A 27 20.72 -12.41 -11.86
N ARG A 28 19.59 -12.63 -12.53
CA ARG A 28 18.35 -11.84 -12.32
C ARG A 28 17.83 -12.01 -10.90
N LYS A 29 17.72 -13.25 -10.40
CA LYS A 29 17.26 -13.53 -9.03
C LYS A 29 18.18 -12.89 -8.00
N GLU A 30 19.50 -12.97 -8.19
CA GLU A 30 20.47 -12.35 -7.28
C GLU A 30 20.32 -10.83 -7.23
N LYS A 31 20.13 -10.16 -8.38
CA LYS A 31 19.87 -8.72 -8.44
C LYS A 31 18.60 -8.33 -7.70
N GLU A 32 17.51 -9.07 -7.89
CA GLU A 32 16.24 -8.83 -7.19
C GLU A 32 16.37 -9.10 -5.68
N LEU A 33 17.12 -10.13 -5.28
CA LEU A 33 17.40 -10.40 -3.86
C LEU A 33 18.22 -9.29 -3.21
N LYS A 34 19.23 -8.74 -3.92
CA LYS A 34 19.99 -7.57 -3.44
C LYS A 34 19.08 -6.38 -3.21
N LYS A 35 18.14 -6.11 -4.12
CA LYS A 35 17.13 -5.04 -3.94
C LYS A 35 16.23 -5.28 -2.73
N ILE A 36 15.77 -6.52 -2.51
CA ILE A 36 14.97 -6.88 -1.31
C ILE A 36 15.80 -6.67 -0.04
N GLU A 37 17.08 -7.06 -0.05
CA GLU A 37 17.95 -6.88 1.11
C GLU A 37 18.18 -5.40 1.44
N VAL A 38 18.37 -4.54 0.43
CA VAL A 38 18.46 -3.09 0.61
C VAL A 38 17.17 -2.55 1.26
N LYS A 39 15.99 -2.88 0.70
CA LYS A 39 14.70 -2.46 1.29
C LYS A 39 14.50 -2.99 2.71
N ARG A 40 14.96 -4.21 3.00
CA ARG A 40 14.91 -4.78 4.36
C ARG A 40 15.76 -3.96 5.33
N LYS A 41 16.99 -3.59 4.94
CA LYS A 41 17.88 -2.76 5.76
C LYS A 41 17.31 -1.36 5.98
N GLU A 42 16.69 -0.77 4.96
CA GLU A 42 15.99 0.52 5.08
C GLU A 42 14.81 0.44 6.06
N ALA A 43 13.94 -0.57 5.91
CA ALA A 43 12.81 -0.79 6.80
C ALA A 43 13.26 -1.07 8.25
N GLU A 44 14.35 -1.82 8.43
CA GLU A 44 14.94 -2.06 9.76
C GLU A 44 15.52 -0.77 10.38
N ALA A 45 16.20 0.05 9.57
CA ALA A 45 16.70 1.35 10.01
C ALA A 45 15.56 2.29 10.41
N ASP A 46 14.46 2.31 9.65
CA ASP A 46 13.28 3.11 9.98
C ASP A 46 12.53 2.56 11.20
N LYS A 47 12.42 1.25 11.35
CA LYS A 47 11.91 0.62 12.59
C LYS A 47 12.76 1.00 13.80
N LYS A 48 14.09 1.03 13.66
CA LYS A 48 15.00 1.46 14.74
C LYS A 48 14.81 2.94 15.09
N LYS A 49 14.63 3.82 14.10
CA LYS A 49 14.30 5.24 14.34
C LYS A 49 12.94 5.36 15.03
N GLU A 50 11.95 4.57 14.61
CA GLU A 50 10.61 4.58 15.18
C GLU A 50 10.60 4.10 16.64
N LEU A 51 11.41 3.09 16.99
CA LEU A 51 11.59 2.64 18.38
C LEU A 51 12.28 3.70 19.24
N LYS A 52 13.29 4.40 18.70
CA LYS A 52 13.92 5.53 19.41
C LYS A 52 12.92 6.65 19.67
N ALA A 53 12.13 7.02 18.66
CA ALA A 53 11.06 8.00 18.79
C ALA A 53 9.98 7.55 19.78
N GLN A 54 9.74 6.24 19.91
CA GLN A 54 8.83 5.70 20.93
C GLN A 54 9.37 5.94 22.33
N VAL A 55 10.62 5.57 22.60
CA VAL A 55 11.27 5.76 23.90
C VAL A 55 11.34 7.23 24.27
N GLU A 56 11.70 8.09 23.31
CA GLU A 56 11.71 9.55 23.51
C GLU A 56 10.29 10.08 23.82
N ALA A 57 9.26 9.58 23.14
CA ALA A 57 7.88 9.95 23.43
C ALA A 57 7.44 9.51 24.83
N GLU A 58 7.87 8.33 25.28
CA GLU A 58 7.64 7.82 26.64
C GLU A 58 8.32 8.69 27.71
N MET A 59 9.56 9.14 27.45
CA MET A 59 10.24 10.08 28.34
C MET A 59 9.54 11.44 28.40
N VAL A 60 9.17 12.02 27.25
CA VAL A 60 8.47 13.31 27.18
C VAL A 60 7.08 13.22 27.81
N ALA A 61 6.38 12.09 27.62
CA ALA A 61 5.09 11.82 28.25
C ALA A 61 5.21 11.74 29.79
N ALA A 62 6.21 11.02 30.30
CA ALA A 62 6.49 10.95 31.73
C ALA A 62 6.81 12.33 32.31
N GLN A 63 7.64 13.12 31.63
CA GLN A 63 7.95 14.49 32.04
C GLN A 63 6.70 15.37 32.05
N ALA A 64 5.89 15.34 30.99
CA ALA A 64 4.64 16.09 30.92
C ALA A 64 3.68 15.70 32.06
N LYS A 65 3.59 14.41 32.40
CA LYS A 65 2.80 13.92 33.54
C LYS A 65 3.30 14.50 34.86
N THR A 66 4.61 14.50 35.12
CA THR A 66 5.16 15.10 36.36
C THR A 66 4.86 16.60 36.48
N VAL A 67 4.94 17.34 35.36
CA VAL A 67 4.57 18.77 35.32
C VAL A 67 3.09 18.95 35.64
N ARG A 68 2.21 18.12 35.07
CA ARG A 68 0.77 18.15 35.34
C ARG A 68 0.44 17.83 36.79
N ASP A 69 1.06 16.80 37.36
CA ASP A 69 0.89 16.43 38.76
C ASP A 69 1.35 17.56 39.69
N SER A 70 2.46 18.24 39.35
CA SER A 70 2.95 19.40 40.09
C SER A 70 2.00 20.60 39.98
N GLN A 71 1.47 20.89 38.80
CA GLN A 71 0.49 21.95 38.58
C GLN A 71 -0.79 21.68 39.36
N GLN A 72 -1.28 20.43 39.36
CA GLN A 72 -2.46 20.02 40.11
C GLN A 72 -2.25 20.19 41.62
N LYS A 73 -1.10 19.78 42.16
CA LYS A 73 -0.75 19.99 43.57
C LYS A 73 -0.70 21.47 43.93
N ALA A 74 -0.08 22.31 43.10
CA ALA A 74 -0.02 23.75 43.32
C ALA A 74 -1.42 24.39 43.26
N TRP A 75 -2.28 23.92 42.36
CA TRP A 75 -3.67 24.37 42.26
C TRP A 75 -4.48 24.00 43.51
N SER A 76 -4.37 22.76 43.99
CA SER A 76 -5.03 22.31 45.23
C SER A 76 -4.54 23.09 46.45
N ALA A 77 -3.24 23.38 46.56
CA ALA A 77 -2.71 24.22 47.63
C ALA A 77 -3.25 25.67 47.58
N CYS A 78 -3.40 26.25 46.38
CA CYS A 78 -4.04 27.56 46.21
C CYS A 78 -5.53 27.51 46.59
N GLU A 79 -6.21 26.40 46.35
CA GLU A 79 -7.61 26.23 46.74
C GLU A 79 -7.77 26.06 48.25
N GLU A 80 -6.92 25.28 48.90
CA GLU A 80 -6.90 25.10 50.35
C GLU A 80 -6.62 26.42 51.08
N THR A 81 -5.61 27.18 50.64
CA THR A 81 -5.35 28.53 51.18
C THR A 81 -6.53 29.47 51.00
N LEU A 82 -7.22 29.45 49.85
CA LEU A 82 -8.43 30.24 49.67
C LEU A 82 -9.57 29.82 50.59
N GLN A 83 -9.73 28.53 50.88
CA GLN A 83 -10.71 28.02 51.83
C GLN A 83 -10.37 28.43 53.27
N GLU A 84 -9.10 28.33 53.67
CA GLU A 84 -8.63 28.75 54.99
C GLU A 84 -8.85 30.26 55.21
N LEU A 85 -8.44 31.09 54.24
CA LEU A 85 -8.63 32.55 54.31
C LEU A 85 -10.11 32.94 54.31
N ALA A 86 -10.97 32.17 53.61
CA ALA A 86 -12.40 32.40 53.63
C ALA A 86 -13.07 32.02 54.97
N GLY A 87 -12.47 31.09 55.72
CA GLY A 87 -12.97 30.63 57.02
C GLY A 87 -12.56 31.51 58.21
N LYS A 88 -11.60 32.43 58.06
CA LYS A 88 -11.19 33.35 59.13
C LYS A 88 -12.34 34.28 59.53
N ASP A 89 -12.59 34.40 60.83
CA ASP A 89 -13.63 35.28 61.36
C ASP A 89 -13.25 36.75 61.18
N ARG A 90 -13.93 37.42 60.24
CA ARG A 90 -13.68 38.82 59.89
C ARG A 90 -14.05 39.79 60.99
N SER A 91 -14.90 39.38 61.94
CA SER A 91 -15.33 40.24 63.04
C SER A 91 -14.27 40.38 64.13
N ALA A 92 -13.32 39.44 64.19
CA ALA A 92 -12.24 39.43 65.16
C ALA A 92 -10.94 40.12 64.67
N LEU A 93 -10.88 40.52 63.40
CA LEU A 93 -9.71 41.11 62.77
C LEU A 93 -9.76 42.65 62.83
N ASN A 94 -8.59 43.28 63.02
CA ASN A 94 -8.46 44.72 62.89
C ASN A 94 -8.40 45.17 61.41
N GLU A 95 -8.45 46.48 61.16
CA GLU A 95 -8.50 47.03 59.80
C GLU A 95 -7.28 46.64 58.94
N ASP A 96 -6.07 46.69 59.52
CA ASP A 96 -4.84 46.30 58.82
C ASP A 96 -4.81 44.80 58.49
N GLU A 97 -5.29 43.95 59.40
CA GLU A 97 -5.44 42.51 59.19
C GLU A 97 -6.48 42.19 58.11
N LEU A 98 -7.57 42.95 58.02
CA LEU A 98 -8.55 42.82 56.94
C LEU A 98 -7.97 43.20 55.58
N ILE A 99 -7.16 44.27 55.52
CA ILE A 99 -6.44 44.67 54.30
C ILE A 99 -5.42 43.58 53.91
N GLY A 100 -4.67 43.05 54.87
CA GLY A 100 -3.74 41.94 54.68
C GLY A 100 -4.44 40.70 54.12
N LEU A 101 -5.54 40.29 54.74
CA LEU A 101 -6.39 39.17 54.29
C LEU A 101 -6.87 39.37 52.86
N GLY A 102 -7.34 40.58 52.53
CA GLY A 102 -7.78 40.94 51.18
C GLY A 102 -6.67 40.81 50.14
N LYS A 103 -5.45 41.22 50.48
CA LYS A 103 -4.27 41.09 49.62
C LYS A 103 -3.89 39.62 49.39
N GLU A 104 -3.81 38.82 50.45
CA GLU A 104 -3.52 37.38 50.37
C GLU A 104 -4.54 36.63 49.51
N MET A 105 -5.84 36.89 49.71
CA MET A 105 -6.89 36.28 48.87
C MET A 105 -6.73 36.65 47.39
N LYS A 106 -6.36 37.90 47.09
CA LYS A 106 -6.14 38.36 45.71
C LYS A 106 -4.93 37.67 45.09
N GLU A 107 -3.84 37.53 45.82
CA GLU A 107 -2.63 36.84 45.38
C GLU A 107 -2.87 35.34 45.13
N ALA A 108 -3.56 34.65 46.04
CA ALA A 108 -3.91 33.24 45.88
C ALA A 108 -4.83 33.02 44.66
N ARG A 109 -5.82 33.89 44.43
CA ARG A 109 -6.65 33.86 43.21
C ARG A 109 -5.83 34.08 41.93
N ALA A 110 -4.92 35.05 41.94
CA ALA A 110 -4.06 35.32 40.80
C ALA A 110 -3.13 34.14 40.48
N MET A 111 -2.59 33.46 41.51
CA MET A 111 -1.80 32.24 41.33
C MET A 111 -2.65 31.09 40.79
N LYS A 112 -3.85 30.86 41.33
CA LYS A 112 -4.79 29.85 40.82
C LYS A 112 -5.13 30.07 39.36
N GLU A 113 -5.45 31.31 38.97
CA GLU A 113 -5.76 31.68 37.59
C GLU A 113 -4.56 31.51 36.66
N LYS A 114 -3.34 31.84 37.13
CA LYS A 114 -2.10 31.61 36.36
C LYS A 114 -1.88 30.13 36.11
N ILE A 115 -1.98 29.28 37.13
CA ILE A 115 -1.85 27.82 37.00
C ILE A 115 -2.92 27.29 36.06
N GLU A 116 -4.17 27.75 36.18
CA GLU A 116 -5.25 27.34 35.30
C GLU A 116 -4.97 27.72 33.84
N ARG A 117 -4.44 28.92 33.58
CA ARG A 117 -4.08 29.38 32.24
C ARG A 117 -2.95 28.54 31.63
N GLU A 118 -1.92 28.24 32.41
CA GLU A 118 -0.81 27.35 31.99
C GLU A 118 -1.31 25.91 31.79
N THR A 119 -2.23 25.46 32.64
CA THR A 119 -2.83 24.11 32.56
C THR A 119 -3.73 23.98 31.33
N ARG A 120 -4.44 25.04 30.94
CA ARG A 120 -5.29 25.04 29.73
C ARG A 120 -4.47 25.00 28.44
N GLN A 121 -3.21 25.44 28.44
CA GLN A 121 -2.35 25.27 27.28
C GLN A 121 -1.95 23.78 27.15
N PRO A 122 -2.24 23.14 26.02
CA PRO A 122 -1.86 21.75 25.85
C PRO A 122 -0.33 21.65 25.75
N LEU A 123 0.25 20.74 26.53
CA LEU A 123 1.66 20.40 26.41
C LEU A 123 1.79 19.48 25.19
N GLU A 124 1.87 20.08 24.01
CA GLU A 124 2.06 19.36 22.75
C GLU A 124 3.53 19.32 22.38
N SER A 125 4.07 18.12 22.22
CA SER A 125 5.44 17.91 21.73
C SER A 125 5.43 16.86 20.63
N ARG A 126 6.01 17.18 19.48
CA ARG A 126 6.09 16.25 18.35
C ARG A 126 7.37 15.44 18.47
N VAL A 127 7.25 14.12 18.49
CA VAL A 127 8.38 13.20 18.62
C VAL A 127 8.48 12.34 17.37
N GLY A 128 9.51 12.58 16.56
CA GLY A 128 9.66 11.93 15.26
C GLY A 128 8.57 12.32 14.24
N LYS A 129 8.30 11.42 13.29
CA LYS A 129 7.36 11.68 12.18
C LYS A 129 5.91 11.33 12.54
N SER A 130 5.72 10.25 13.30
CA SER A 130 4.45 9.57 13.52
C SER A 130 3.83 9.86 14.89
N ARG A 131 4.60 10.32 15.89
CA ARG A 131 4.13 10.47 17.27
C ARG A 131 4.02 11.92 17.73
N GLN A 132 3.05 12.14 18.60
CA GLN A 132 2.77 13.40 19.27
C GLN A 132 2.44 13.10 20.72
N VAL A 133 3.12 13.77 21.65
CA VAL A 133 2.78 13.73 23.07
C VAL A 133 1.84 14.90 23.35
N VAL A 134 0.66 14.65 23.91
CA VAL A 134 -0.31 15.66 24.29
C VAL A 134 -0.72 15.40 25.74
N ASN A 135 -0.41 16.35 26.63
CA ASN A 135 -0.77 16.27 28.06
C ASN A 135 -0.29 14.98 28.77
N GLY A 136 0.86 14.43 28.36
CA GLY A 136 1.39 13.18 28.92
C GLY A 136 0.85 11.91 28.26
N GLU A 137 -0.04 12.00 27.27
CA GLU A 137 -0.47 10.88 26.46
C GLU A 137 0.32 10.80 25.17
N ILE A 138 0.73 9.60 24.78
CA ILE A 138 1.42 9.36 23.51
C ILE A 138 0.40 8.99 22.45
N LEU A 139 0.29 9.88 21.47
CA LEU A 139 -0.55 9.70 20.31
C LEU A 139 0.33 9.35 19.09
N LYS A 140 -0.16 8.47 18.23
CA LYS A 140 0.45 8.08 16.97
C LYS A 140 -0.46 8.46 15.79
N THR A 141 0.15 8.50 14.61
CA THR A 141 -0.53 8.64 13.33
C THR A 141 -0.54 7.29 12.63
N VAL A 142 -1.72 6.82 12.23
CA VAL A 142 -1.90 5.56 11.49
C VAL A 142 -2.25 5.89 10.04
N GLU A 143 -1.52 5.30 9.10
CA GLU A 143 -1.82 5.42 7.66
C GLU A 143 -2.71 4.28 7.20
N VAL A 144 -3.86 4.64 6.66
CA VAL A 144 -4.89 3.74 6.13
C VAL A 144 -4.99 3.99 4.63
N ILE A 145 -4.90 2.95 3.82
CA ILE A 145 -5.07 3.05 2.37
C ILE A 145 -6.43 2.52 2.00
N MET A 146 -7.12 3.25 1.12
CA MET A 146 -8.36 2.84 0.51
C MET A 146 -8.18 2.66 -0.99
N GLY A 147 -8.53 1.47 -1.50
CA GLY A 147 -8.57 1.20 -2.93
C GLY A 147 -9.93 1.59 -3.52
N HIS A 148 -9.92 2.25 -4.67
CA HIS A 148 -11.09 2.65 -5.46
C HIS A 148 -11.22 1.75 -6.69
N LYS A 149 -12.46 1.56 -7.17
CA LYS A 149 -12.70 0.85 -8.43
C LYS A 149 -12.17 1.58 -9.66
N GLN A 150 -12.11 2.91 -9.60
CA GLN A 150 -11.72 3.78 -10.69
C GLN A 150 -10.64 4.75 -10.21
N GLU A 151 -9.90 5.33 -11.15
CA GLU A 151 -8.96 6.39 -10.85
C GLU A 151 -9.68 7.61 -10.26
N ILE A 152 -9.07 8.20 -9.23
CA ILE A 152 -9.57 9.40 -8.57
C ILE A 152 -9.31 10.59 -9.49
N THR A 153 -10.35 10.98 -10.21
CA THR A 153 -10.36 12.18 -11.06
C THR A 153 -10.20 13.46 -10.24
N VAL A 154 -10.01 14.61 -10.89
CA VAL A 154 -10.00 15.92 -10.20
C VAL A 154 -11.29 16.14 -9.41
N LYS A 155 -12.43 15.71 -9.95
CA LYS A 155 -13.71 15.72 -9.24
C LYS A 155 -13.67 14.79 -8.01
N GLY A 156 -13.16 13.57 -8.18
CA GLY A 156 -12.98 12.62 -7.08
C GLY A 156 -12.08 13.15 -5.95
N LYS A 157 -11.09 14.00 -6.26
CA LYS A 157 -10.27 14.66 -5.23
C LYS A 157 -11.07 15.64 -4.37
N ALA A 158 -11.93 16.46 -4.98
CA ALA A 158 -12.80 17.37 -4.25
C ALA A 158 -13.85 16.60 -3.40
N GLU A 159 -14.37 15.49 -3.93
CA GLU A 159 -15.26 14.58 -3.19
C GLU A 159 -14.52 13.94 -2.00
N LEU A 160 -13.25 13.56 -2.16
CA LEU A 160 -12.40 13.03 -1.10
C LEU A 160 -12.18 14.06 0.03
N GLU A 161 -11.88 15.32 -0.30
CA GLU A 161 -11.72 16.40 0.68
C GLU A 161 -13.04 16.66 1.45
N THR A 162 -14.16 16.67 0.73
CA THR A 162 -15.49 16.77 1.33
C THR A 162 -15.77 15.60 2.27
N ALA A 163 -15.37 14.39 1.88
CA ALA A 163 -15.51 13.19 2.69
C ALA A 163 -14.65 13.26 3.97
N VAL A 164 -13.43 13.81 3.89
CA VAL A 164 -12.58 14.03 5.07
C VAL A 164 -13.29 14.90 6.11
N ALA A 165 -13.93 16.00 5.69
CA ALA A 165 -14.66 16.87 6.61
C ALA A 165 -15.82 16.12 7.31
N LYS A 166 -16.59 15.32 6.55
CA LYS A 166 -17.69 14.50 7.09
C LYS A 166 -17.20 13.40 8.04
N VAL A 167 -16.13 12.68 7.67
CA VAL A 167 -15.53 11.64 8.53
C VAL A 167 -15.00 12.25 9.83
N ASN A 168 -14.33 13.40 9.76
CA ASN A 168 -13.86 14.12 10.96
C ASN A 168 -15.02 14.53 11.88
N LEU A 169 -16.14 14.97 11.32
CA LEU A 169 -17.33 15.28 12.11
C LEU A 169 -17.86 14.02 12.83
N LEU A 170 -18.02 12.91 12.11
CA LEU A 170 -18.49 11.64 12.70
C LEU A 170 -17.54 11.10 13.78
N LEU A 171 -16.23 11.20 13.57
CA LEU A 171 -15.23 10.80 14.55
C LEU A 171 -15.26 11.67 15.80
N ARG A 172 -15.46 13.00 15.67
CA ARG A 172 -15.64 13.90 16.81
C ARG A 172 -16.90 13.56 17.60
N THR A 173 -18.04 13.34 16.92
CA THR A 173 -19.28 12.93 17.59
C THR A 173 -19.09 11.62 18.34
N THR A 174 -18.47 10.63 17.70
CA THR A 174 -18.16 9.33 18.32
C THR A 174 -17.23 9.49 19.52
N ALA A 175 -16.24 10.38 19.41
CA ALA A 175 -15.28 10.65 20.48
C ALA A 175 -15.93 11.26 21.72
N VAL A 176 -16.84 12.23 21.54
CA VAL A 176 -17.66 12.79 22.63
C VAL A 176 -18.51 11.71 23.30
N THR A 177 -19.14 10.83 22.51
CA THR A 177 -19.98 9.75 23.08
C THR A 177 -19.18 8.69 23.84
N MET A 178 -17.90 8.53 23.53
CA MET A 178 -17.02 7.51 24.13
C MET A 178 -16.02 8.10 25.14
N ASP A 179 -16.13 9.39 25.46
CA ASP A 179 -15.19 10.14 26.30
C ASP A 179 -13.71 9.90 25.93
N ARG A 180 -13.41 9.91 24.64
CA ARG A 180 -12.05 9.73 24.10
C ARG A 180 -11.60 10.97 23.32
N THR A 181 -10.29 11.15 23.19
CA THR A 181 -9.74 12.18 22.32
C THR A 181 -10.15 11.92 20.86
N ALA A 182 -10.72 12.95 20.22
CA ALA A 182 -11.15 12.84 18.83
C ALA A 182 -9.97 12.62 17.88
N TRP A 183 -10.03 11.55 17.10
CA TRP A 183 -9.09 11.31 16.02
C TRP A 183 -9.24 12.39 14.94
N VAL A 184 -8.12 12.73 14.31
CA VAL A 184 -8.08 13.71 13.22
C VAL A 184 -7.63 13.00 11.95
N VAL A 185 -8.49 13.03 10.94
CA VAL A 185 -8.24 12.38 9.66
C VAL A 185 -7.88 13.42 8.62
N THR A 186 -6.87 13.10 7.83
CA THR A 186 -6.53 13.80 6.58
C THR A 186 -6.45 12.76 5.46
N ALA A 187 -6.70 13.15 4.22
CA ALA A 187 -6.60 12.24 3.09
C ALA A 187 -5.85 12.88 1.93
N LYS A 188 -5.21 12.02 1.13
CA LYS A 188 -4.54 12.37 -0.11
C LYS A 188 -4.93 11.36 -1.18
N ALA A 189 -5.34 11.84 -2.34
CA ALA A 189 -5.48 10.99 -3.52
C ALA A 189 -4.10 10.54 -4.00
N GLY A 190 -4.00 9.28 -4.41
CA GLY A 190 -2.81 8.75 -5.03
C GLY A 190 -2.53 9.41 -6.38
N THR A 191 -1.29 9.27 -6.84
CA THR A 191 -0.81 9.87 -8.08
C THR A 191 -0.20 8.80 -8.99
N GLY A 192 -0.23 9.06 -10.31
CA GLY A 192 0.33 8.16 -11.32
C GLY A 192 -0.30 6.76 -11.28
N GLU A 193 0.54 5.76 -11.08
CA GLU A 193 0.19 4.33 -11.08
C GLU A 193 -0.79 3.91 -9.95
N PHE A 194 -1.03 4.82 -8.99
CA PHE A 194 -1.92 4.65 -7.84
C PHE A 194 -3.03 5.71 -7.82
N ALA A 195 -3.40 6.27 -8.98
CA ALA A 195 -4.50 7.23 -9.06
C ALA A 195 -5.83 6.67 -8.52
N ASP A 196 -5.99 5.36 -8.45
CA ASP A 196 -7.14 4.64 -7.89
C ASP A 196 -6.98 4.23 -6.41
N GLU A 197 -6.05 4.85 -5.68
CA GLU A 197 -5.89 4.67 -4.24
C GLU A 197 -5.96 6.03 -3.53
N SER A 198 -6.48 6.07 -2.31
CA SER A 198 -6.31 7.22 -1.43
C SER A 198 -5.67 6.81 -0.11
N THR A 199 -4.72 7.62 0.35
CA THR A 199 -4.04 7.46 1.64
C THR A 199 -4.70 8.37 2.65
N TRP A 200 -5.13 7.80 3.77
CA TRP A 200 -5.79 8.46 4.88
C TRP A 200 -4.87 8.42 6.11
N SER A 201 -4.40 9.57 6.56
CA SER A 201 -3.58 9.67 7.78
C SER A 201 -4.49 10.01 8.96
N VAL A 202 -4.60 9.08 9.90
CA VAL A 202 -5.41 9.19 11.12
C VAL A 202 -4.49 9.55 12.28
N GLY A 203 -4.47 10.82 12.66
CA GLY A 203 -3.72 11.35 13.80
C GLY A 203 -4.51 11.27 15.10
N ARG A 204 -3.81 11.53 16.21
CA ARG A 204 -4.34 11.50 17.59
C ARG A 204 -4.87 10.13 18.03
N VAL A 205 -4.28 9.05 17.49
CA VAL A 205 -4.63 7.68 17.90
C VAL A 205 -3.78 7.30 19.12
N ALA A 206 -4.38 6.81 20.20
CA ALA A 206 -3.60 6.35 21.35
C ALA A 206 -2.63 5.21 20.97
N GLN A 207 -1.47 5.15 21.63
CA GLN A 207 -0.39 4.23 21.28
C GLN A 207 -0.79 2.75 21.34
N ASP A 208 -1.65 2.39 22.27
CA ASP A 208 -2.16 1.04 22.56
C ASP A 208 -3.25 0.57 21.58
N ILE A 209 -3.86 1.49 20.81
CA ILE A 209 -4.91 1.13 19.85
C ILE A 209 -4.31 0.40 18.65
N ASP A 210 -4.84 -0.78 18.37
CA ASP A 210 -4.50 -1.58 17.18
C ASP A 210 -4.81 -0.79 15.88
N PRO A 211 -3.82 -0.59 14.99
CA PRO A 211 -4.05 0.01 13.68
C PRO A 211 -5.18 -0.63 12.87
N LEU A 212 -5.42 -1.94 13.01
CA LEU A 212 -6.53 -2.62 12.31
C LEU A 212 -7.90 -2.15 12.80
N LYS A 213 -8.03 -1.87 14.10
CA LYS A 213 -9.24 -1.27 14.67
C LYS A 213 -9.47 0.13 14.10
N VAL A 214 -8.40 0.92 13.94
CA VAL A 214 -8.46 2.24 13.30
C VAL A 214 -8.94 2.14 11.86
N ALA A 215 -8.33 1.26 11.06
CA ALA A 215 -8.74 1.05 9.68
C ALA A 215 -10.20 0.57 9.56
N TRP A 216 -10.65 -0.28 10.47
CA TRP A 216 -12.04 -0.73 10.52
C TRP A 216 -13.01 0.40 10.86
N GLU A 217 -12.73 1.19 11.90
CA GLU A 217 -13.57 2.33 12.29
C GLU A 217 -13.64 3.39 11.18
N VAL A 218 -12.49 3.75 10.59
CA VAL A 218 -12.44 4.69 9.47
C VAL A 218 -13.16 4.12 8.25
N GLY A 219 -12.95 2.84 7.92
CA GLY A 219 -13.66 2.16 6.84
C GLY A 219 -15.18 2.22 7.01
N ARG A 220 -15.68 1.98 8.22
CA ARG A 220 -17.11 2.10 8.54
C ARG A 220 -17.63 3.53 8.31
N MET A 221 -16.90 4.54 8.76
CA MET A 221 -17.27 5.95 8.54
C MET A 221 -17.25 6.32 7.06
N LEU A 222 -16.30 5.79 6.29
CA LEU A 222 -16.23 6.00 4.85
C LEU A 222 -17.42 5.38 4.13
N ILE A 223 -17.85 4.17 4.52
CA ILE A 223 -19.08 3.55 4.00
C ILE A 223 -20.29 4.43 4.26
N GLN A 224 -20.41 5.00 5.46
CA GLN A 224 -21.51 5.91 5.80
C GLN A 224 -21.46 7.22 4.98
N VAL A 225 -20.28 7.80 4.79
CA VAL A 225 -20.10 9.08 4.08
C VAL A 225 -20.29 8.94 2.58
N PHE A 226 -19.77 7.87 1.98
CA PHE A 226 -19.91 7.65 0.55
C PHE A 226 -21.27 7.07 0.18
N GLY A 227 -22.00 6.43 1.10
CA GLY A 227 -23.36 5.92 0.87
C GLY A 227 -23.45 4.67 -0.02
N HIS A 228 -22.34 4.25 -0.65
CA HIS A 228 -22.28 3.11 -1.55
C HIS A 228 -20.98 2.33 -1.29
N THR A 229 -21.08 1.06 -0.90
CA THR A 229 -19.92 0.16 -0.80
C THR A 229 -19.35 -0.19 -2.17
N GLU A 230 -20.12 0.03 -3.24
CA GLU A 230 -19.74 -0.37 -4.59
C GLU A 230 -18.54 0.40 -5.15
N GLY A 231 -18.24 1.62 -4.68
CA GLY A 231 -17.06 2.37 -5.15
C GLY A 231 -15.75 1.97 -4.48
N MET A 232 -15.82 1.35 -3.30
CA MET A 232 -14.67 1.04 -2.45
C MET A 232 -14.30 -0.43 -2.60
N LEU A 233 -13.05 -0.68 -2.98
CA LEU A 233 -12.56 -2.04 -3.18
C LEU A 233 -12.11 -2.69 -1.89
N ASN A 234 -11.37 -1.94 -1.04
CA ASN A 234 -10.88 -2.39 0.26
C ASN A 234 -10.27 -1.22 1.05
N VAL A 235 -10.22 -1.38 2.38
CA VAL A 235 -9.51 -0.49 3.31
C VAL A 235 -8.49 -1.33 4.08
N TRP A 236 -7.24 -0.90 4.15
CA TRP A 236 -6.19 -1.61 4.89
C TRP A 236 -5.17 -0.64 5.50
N VAL A 237 -4.40 -1.12 6.47
CA VAL A 237 -3.33 -0.35 7.11
C VAL A 237 -2.04 -0.50 6.30
N GLU A 238 -1.34 0.61 6.05
CA GLU A 238 0.03 0.58 5.51
C GLU A 238 1.00 0.23 6.64
N GLU A 239 1.15 -1.06 6.94
CA GLU A 239 2.23 -1.54 7.80
C GLU A 239 3.51 -1.62 6.97
N GLY A 240 4.50 -0.80 7.30
CA GLY A 240 5.75 -0.60 6.54
C GLY A 240 6.65 -1.83 6.35
N SER A 241 6.17 -3.03 6.65
CA SER A 241 6.83 -4.29 6.31
C SER A 241 6.41 -4.84 4.94
N ALA A 242 5.24 -4.46 4.43
CA ALA A 242 4.72 -5.04 3.19
C ALA A 242 5.60 -4.68 1.98
N VAL A 243 5.94 -5.68 1.18
CA VAL A 243 6.78 -5.50 0.00
C VAL A 243 5.95 -5.73 -1.26
N ARG A 244 5.86 -4.70 -2.10
CA ARG A 244 5.11 -4.80 -3.36
C ARG A 244 5.87 -5.59 -4.41
N LEU A 245 5.18 -6.54 -5.01
CA LEU A 245 5.68 -7.44 -6.05
C LEU A 245 4.84 -7.31 -7.31
N ILE A 246 5.44 -7.70 -8.44
CA ILE A 246 4.77 -7.79 -9.74
C ILE A 246 4.99 -9.18 -10.34
N ALA A 247 3.93 -9.78 -10.86
CA ALA A 247 3.95 -11.00 -11.64
C ALA A 247 3.82 -10.66 -13.14
N PRO A 248 4.93 -10.61 -13.90
CA PRO A 248 4.89 -10.30 -15.33
C PRO A 248 4.36 -11.47 -16.18
N SER A 249 3.94 -11.12 -17.40
CA SER A 249 3.59 -12.06 -18.48
C SER A 249 2.48 -13.05 -18.10
N VAL A 250 1.45 -12.52 -17.45
CA VAL A 250 0.24 -13.25 -17.11
C VAL A 250 -0.85 -12.87 -18.12
N PRO A 251 -1.00 -13.61 -19.24
CA PRO A 251 -2.07 -13.34 -20.18
C PRO A 251 -3.39 -13.64 -19.48
N MET A 252 -4.19 -12.59 -19.27
CA MET A 252 -5.55 -12.74 -18.79
C MET A 252 -6.52 -12.45 -19.93
N PRO A 253 -7.40 -13.41 -20.30
CA PRO A 253 -8.33 -13.23 -21.42
C PRO A 253 -9.40 -12.18 -21.11
N VAL A 254 -9.69 -11.93 -19.83
CA VAL A 254 -10.62 -10.90 -19.36
C VAL A 254 -10.00 -10.22 -18.14
N ALA A 255 -10.16 -8.90 -18.03
CA ALA A 255 -9.81 -8.17 -16.82
C ALA A 255 -10.64 -8.73 -15.66
N ARG A 256 -10.00 -9.48 -14.77
CA ARG A 256 -10.63 -9.91 -13.53
C ARG A 256 -10.76 -8.71 -12.61
N ASP A 257 -11.87 -8.63 -11.90
CA ASP A 257 -11.98 -7.73 -10.77
C ASP A 257 -10.91 -8.10 -9.72
N ARG A 258 -10.50 -7.11 -8.91
CA ARG A 258 -9.44 -7.33 -7.93
C ARG A 258 -9.76 -8.45 -6.93
N LYS A 259 -11.04 -8.67 -6.64
CA LYS A 259 -11.50 -9.75 -5.75
C LYS A 259 -11.29 -11.12 -6.35
N ALA A 260 -11.74 -11.38 -7.59
CA ALA A 260 -11.46 -12.67 -8.24
C ALA A 260 -9.96 -12.89 -8.48
N LEU A 261 -9.19 -11.82 -8.70
CA LEU A 261 -7.73 -11.90 -8.80
C LEU A 261 -7.10 -12.34 -7.46
N ALA A 262 -7.56 -11.77 -6.34
CA ALA A 262 -7.12 -12.13 -5.00
C ALA A 262 -7.51 -13.58 -4.63
N GLU A 263 -8.74 -13.98 -4.92
CA GLU A 263 -9.26 -15.32 -4.62
C GLU A 263 -8.50 -16.39 -5.40
N LYS A 264 -8.24 -16.15 -6.69
CA LYS A 264 -7.44 -17.08 -7.50
C LYS A 264 -5.98 -17.15 -7.05
N LEU A 265 -5.38 -16.00 -6.72
CA LEU A 265 -4.00 -16.00 -6.22
C LEU A 265 -3.89 -16.84 -4.94
N ARG A 266 -4.85 -16.69 -4.01
CA ARG A 266 -4.92 -17.45 -2.76
C ARG A 266 -5.23 -18.93 -2.97
N SER A 267 -6.10 -19.28 -3.91
CA SER A 267 -6.47 -20.68 -4.15
C SER A 267 -5.32 -21.50 -4.74
N GLU A 268 -4.50 -20.89 -5.60
CA GLU A 268 -3.34 -21.54 -6.22
C GLU A 268 -2.07 -21.48 -5.36
N ASN A 269 -1.99 -20.59 -4.37
CA ASN A 269 -0.81 -20.37 -3.55
C ASN A 269 -1.15 -20.35 -2.05
N LYS A 270 -1.49 -21.52 -1.50
CA LYS A 270 -1.91 -21.67 -0.10
C LYS A 270 -0.82 -21.36 0.94
N ASP A 271 0.43 -21.42 0.50
CA ASP A 271 1.64 -21.12 1.27
C ASP A 271 1.94 -19.62 1.37
N ILE A 272 1.29 -18.80 0.55
CA ILE A 272 1.41 -17.34 0.58
C ILE A 272 0.50 -16.82 1.68
N LYS A 273 1.10 -16.20 2.69
CA LYS A 273 0.35 -15.41 3.69
C LYS A 273 -0.31 -14.23 2.96
N GLY A 274 0.46 -13.63 2.06
CA GLY A 274 0.02 -12.52 1.22
C GLY A 274 -0.08 -11.22 2.01
N GLY A 275 0.06 -10.12 1.31
CA GLY A 275 -0.17 -8.79 1.87
C GLY A 275 -1.65 -8.45 1.98
N LYS A 276 -1.95 -7.43 2.79
CA LYS A 276 -3.31 -6.94 3.05
C LYS A 276 -3.97 -6.31 1.80
N ARG A 277 -3.17 -5.88 0.82
CA ARG A 277 -3.64 -5.22 -0.40
C ARG A 277 -4.18 -6.22 -1.41
N MET A 278 -5.33 -5.89 -2.00
CA MET A 278 -5.87 -6.66 -3.11
C MET A 278 -4.99 -6.55 -4.36
N PRO A 279 -4.71 -7.66 -5.07
CA PRO A 279 -3.95 -7.61 -6.30
C PRO A 279 -4.59 -6.67 -7.33
N LYS A 280 -3.74 -5.93 -8.06
CA LYS A 280 -4.16 -4.97 -9.08
C LYS A 280 -3.67 -5.42 -10.45
N ALA A 281 -4.59 -5.58 -11.39
CA ALA A 281 -4.30 -5.82 -12.80
C ALA A 281 -3.45 -4.68 -13.38
N TRP A 282 -2.49 -5.02 -14.24
CA TRP A 282 -1.55 -4.06 -14.84
C TRP A 282 -1.49 -4.20 -16.37
N GLY A 283 -1.67 -3.06 -17.06
CA GLY A 283 -1.67 -2.92 -18.52
C GLY A 283 -2.98 -2.31 -19.05
N GLU A 284 -2.88 -1.34 -19.97
CA GLU A 284 -4.02 -0.54 -20.46
C GLU A 284 -5.05 -1.36 -21.27
N ALA A 285 -4.61 -2.07 -22.32
CA ALA A 285 -5.52 -2.77 -23.25
C ALA A 285 -5.51 -4.30 -23.11
N ARG A 286 -4.41 -4.87 -22.60
CA ARG A 286 -4.27 -6.29 -22.29
C ARG A 286 -3.58 -6.39 -20.95
N VAL A 287 -4.23 -7.04 -19.99
CA VAL A 287 -3.59 -7.24 -18.70
C VAL A 287 -2.45 -8.22 -18.90
N THR A 288 -1.23 -7.70 -18.82
CA THR A 288 0.01 -8.46 -19.06
C THR A 288 0.69 -8.83 -17.76
N SER A 289 0.26 -8.25 -16.65
CA SER A 289 0.84 -8.47 -15.33
C SER A 289 -0.15 -8.09 -14.25
N PHE A 290 0.14 -8.46 -13.00
CA PHE A 290 -0.56 -7.90 -11.85
C PHE A 290 0.39 -7.66 -10.69
N MET A 291 0.07 -6.66 -9.89
CA MET A 291 0.78 -6.35 -8.65
C MET A 291 0.07 -7.01 -7.48
N PHE A 292 0.84 -7.40 -6.47
CA PHE A 292 0.33 -7.85 -5.18
C PHE A 292 1.37 -7.55 -4.11
N ASP A 293 0.95 -7.52 -2.85
CA ASP A 293 1.87 -7.29 -1.74
C ASP A 293 2.27 -8.64 -1.12
N ALA A 294 3.54 -8.79 -0.74
CA ALA A 294 3.99 -9.78 0.22
C ALA A 294 3.92 -9.18 1.63
N ALA A 295 3.68 -10.00 2.64
CA ALA A 295 3.56 -9.58 4.04
C ALA A 295 4.85 -8.95 4.57
N ASP A 296 6.00 -9.48 4.15
CA ASP A 296 7.32 -9.00 4.56
C ASP A 296 8.41 -9.27 3.50
N ALA A 297 9.63 -8.78 3.78
CA ALA A 297 10.79 -8.98 2.91
C ALA A 297 11.23 -10.45 2.79
N ALA A 298 10.96 -11.31 3.79
CA ALA A 298 11.33 -12.72 3.74
C ALA A 298 10.39 -13.49 2.80
N GLU A 299 9.08 -13.26 2.90
CA GLU A 299 8.10 -13.78 1.95
C GLU A 299 8.39 -13.26 0.54
N ALA A 300 8.70 -11.97 0.38
CA ALA A 300 9.08 -11.43 -0.93
C ALA A 300 10.31 -12.13 -1.53
N ALA A 301 11.35 -12.36 -0.73
CA ALA A 301 12.56 -13.07 -1.19
C ALA A 301 12.26 -14.51 -1.57
N MET A 302 11.39 -15.19 -0.82
CA MET A 302 10.91 -16.53 -1.15
C MET A 302 10.19 -16.52 -2.49
N LEU A 303 9.23 -15.61 -2.69
CA LEU A 303 8.43 -15.50 -3.90
C LEU A 303 9.24 -15.12 -5.15
N VAL A 304 10.29 -14.31 -5.01
CA VAL A 304 11.20 -14.03 -6.13
C VAL A 304 12.00 -15.27 -6.53
N LYS A 305 12.39 -16.12 -5.56
CA LYS A 305 13.15 -17.35 -5.81
C LYS A 305 12.28 -18.44 -6.42
N THR A 306 11.11 -18.69 -5.83
CA THR A 306 10.20 -19.80 -6.16
C THR A 306 9.19 -19.42 -7.23
N GLY A 307 8.79 -18.16 -7.32
CA GLY A 307 7.67 -17.72 -8.15
C GLY A 307 6.31 -18.09 -7.55
N ILE A 308 5.25 -17.61 -8.18
CA ILE A 308 3.85 -17.91 -7.82
C ILE A 308 3.24 -18.90 -8.80
N MET A 309 2.27 -19.70 -8.36
CA MET A 309 1.38 -20.46 -9.24
C MET A 309 0.29 -19.54 -9.80
N TRP A 310 0.08 -19.63 -11.11
CA TRP A 310 -1.00 -18.93 -11.79
C TRP A 310 -1.47 -19.70 -13.03
N ASP A 311 -2.75 -20.07 -13.09
CA ASP A 311 -3.32 -20.98 -14.08
C ASP A 311 -2.54 -22.31 -14.15
N GLY A 312 -2.17 -22.84 -12.98
CA GLY A 312 -1.40 -24.10 -12.87
C GLY A 312 0.05 -24.00 -13.37
N LYS A 313 0.52 -22.82 -13.74
CA LYS A 313 1.90 -22.57 -14.19
C LYS A 313 2.64 -21.70 -13.18
N ARG A 314 3.87 -22.08 -12.88
CA ARG A 314 4.77 -21.28 -12.05
C ARG A 314 5.25 -20.05 -12.83
N ARG A 315 4.97 -18.86 -12.31
CA ARG A 315 5.31 -17.55 -12.86
C ARG A 315 6.38 -16.88 -12.04
N LYS A 316 7.28 -16.18 -12.74
CA LYS A 316 8.32 -15.38 -12.10
C LYS A 316 7.68 -14.17 -11.42
N VAL A 317 8.32 -13.72 -10.35
CA VAL A 317 7.96 -12.53 -9.60
C VAL A 317 9.17 -11.61 -9.54
N ALA A 318 8.93 -10.30 -9.49
CA ALA A 318 9.93 -9.28 -9.29
C ALA A 318 9.44 -8.23 -8.29
N LEU A 319 10.37 -7.46 -7.73
CA LEU A 319 10.02 -6.29 -6.94
C LEU A 319 9.36 -5.24 -7.81
N PHE A 320 8.36 -4.57 -7.25
CA PHE A 320 7.84 -3.34 -7.83
C PHE A 320 8.63 -2.14 -7.30
N GLU A 321 9.19 -1.34 -8.21
CA GLU A 321 9.86 -0.07 -7.90
C GLU A 321 8.90 1.07 -8.25
N LYS A 322 8.55 1.88 -7.24
CA LYS A 322 7.64 3.01 -7.39
C LYS A 322 8.36 4.10 -8.20
N GLY A 323 7.93 4.35 -9.43
CA GLY A 323 8.59 5.33 -10.32
C GLY A 323 8.85 4.86 -11.75
N GLY A 324 8.17 3.81 -12.20
CA GLY A 324 8.33 3.23 -13.53
C GLY A 324 8.87 1.83 -13.41
N ALA A 325 8.01 0.84 -13.62
CA ALA A 325 8.45 -0.52 -13.83
C ALA A 325 9.49 -0.51 -14.97
N SER A 326 10.78 -0.71 -14.65
CA SER A 326 11.80 -0.93 -15.67
C SER A 326 11.48 -2.27 -16.35
N GLN A 327 10.61 -2.22 -17.37
CA GLN A 327 10.36 -3.31 -18.30
C GLN A 327 11.61 -3.63 -19.13
N GLU A 328 12.70 -2.87 -18.99
CA GLU A 328 13.95 -3.08 -19.72
C GLU A 328 14.56 -4.46 -19.45
N GLY A 329 14.33 -5.05 -18.27
CA GLY A 329 14.78 -6.41 -17.95
C GLY A 329 13.94 -7.53 -18.57
N TRP A 330 12.79 -7.22 -19.19
CA TRP A 330 11.78 -8.20 -19.58
C TRP A 330 11.41 -8.17 -21.05
N LYS A 331 12.09 -7.36 -21.87
CA LYS A 331 11.97 -7.47 -23.31
C LYS A 331 12.39 -8.90 -23.69
N PRO A 332 11.51 -9.71 -24.31
CA PRO A 332 11.93 -10.99 -24.83
C PRO A 332 13.12 -10.72 -25.74
N VAL A 333 14.25 -11.40 -25.48
CA VAL A 333 15.39 -11.41 -26.39
C VAL A 333 14.89 -12.02 -27.68
N ARG A 334 14.26 -11.20 -28.54
CA ARG A 334 14.14 -11.52 -29.96
C ARG A 334 15.59 -11.64 -30.40
N GLN A 335 16.00 -12.86 -30.72
CA GLN A 335 17.28 -13.13 -31.32
C GLN A 335 17.39 -12.24 -32.56
N THR A 336 18.07 -11.11 -32.43
CA THR A 336 18.60 -10.36 -33.56
C THR A 336 19.79 -11.15 -34.08
N LEU A 337 19.51 -12.34 -34.63
CA LEU A 337 20.41 -13.09 -35.49
C LEU A 337 20.26 -12.49 -36.90
N GLN A 338 20.50 -11.17 -37.00
CA GLN A 338 20.55 -10.47 -38.27
C GLN A 338 22.03 -10.24 -38.60
N ARG A 339 22.59 -11.27 -39.25
CA ARG A 339 23.54 -11.12 -40.36
C ARG A 339 24.86 -10.38 -40.04
N GLN A 340 25.77 -11.06 -39.34
CA GLN A 340 27.20 -10.90 -39.63
C GLN A 340 27.50 -11.66 -40.93
N GLN A 341 27.30 -11.01 -42.07
CA GLN A 341 27.92 -11.39 -43.33
C GLN A 341 28.93 -10.31 -43.68
N LEU A 342 30.21 -10.69 -43.59
CA LEU A 342 31.28 -10.47 -44.56
C LEU A 342 31.31 -9.14 -45.35
N GLY A 343 32.41 -8.40 -45.16
CA GLY A 343 32.89 -7.33 -46.05
C GLY A 343 33.19 -6.06 -45.25
N GLY A 344 34.38 -5.48 -45.23
CA GLY A 344 35.59 -5.69 -46.01
C GLY A 344 36.70 -4.79 -45.44
N CYS A 345 37.91 -5.01 -45.95
CA CYS A 345 39.15 -4.35 -45.56
C CYS A 345 39.26 -2.90 -46.09
N GLY A 346 40.13 -2.11 -45.46
CA GLY A 346 40.57 -0.77 -45.88
C GLY A 346 40.05 0.31 -44.94
N GLY A 347 40.84 1.08 -44.18
CA GLY A 347 42.19 1.57 -44.40
C GLY A 347 42.09 3.09 -44.56
N GLN A 348 42.53 3.86 -43.56
CA GLN A 348 43.26 5.14 -43.72
C GLN A 348 43.34 5.89 -42.39
N GLU A 349 44.57 6.01 -41.91
CA GLU A 349 45.00 7.04 -40.98
C GLU A 349 44.81 8.42 -41.62
N HIS A 350 44.16 9.33 -40.90
CA HIS A 350 44.39 10.76 -41.07
C HIS A 350 44.56 11.41 -39.70
N ARG A 351 45.83 11.75 -39.42
CA ARG A 351 46.21 12.80 -38.47
C ARG A 351 45.60 14.12 -38.94
N GLY A 352 44.87 14.79 -38.05
CA GLY A 352 44.40 16.15 -38.24
C GLY A 352 44.42 16.91 -36.92
N GLN A 353 45.49 17.66 -36.70
CA GLN A 353 45.58 18.76 -35.74
C GLN A 353 44.52 19.81 -36.05
N GLY A 354 43.95 20.45 -35.01
CA GLY A 354 43.49 21.82 -35.16
C GLY A 354 42.27 22.23 -34.33
N HIS A 355 42.51 23.25 -33.51
CA HIS A 355 41.59 24.31 -33.09
C HIS A 355 40.76 24.18 -31.81
N ARG A 356 41.26 24.95 -30.84
CA ARG A 356 40.56 25.56 -29.71
C ARG A 356 39.28 26.25 -30.17
N GLY A 357 38.17 25.91 -29.52
CA GLY A 357 36.93 26.69 -29.53
C GLY A 357 36.34 26.70 -28.13
N GLN A 358 36.56 27.80 -27.40
CA GLN A 358 35.81 28.13 -26.19
C GLN A 358 34.34 28.36 -26.58
N GLY A 359 33.45 27.50 -26.08
CA GLY A 359 32.01 27.64 -26.25
C GLY A 359 31.33 27.46 -24.90
N HIS A 360 30.72 28.56 -24.43
CA HIS A 360 29.95 28.65 -23.20
C HIS A 360 28.90 27.54 -23.06
N ARG A 361 29.03 26.70 -22.02
CA ARG A 361 27.94 25.83 -21.55
C ARG A 361 26.97 26.64 -20.71
N GLY A 362 25.98 27.24 -21.36
CA GLY A 362 24.72 27.57 -20.73
C GLY A 362 23.98 26.26 -20.43
N THR A 363 23.72 25.99 -19.17
CA THR A 363 22.77 24.98 -18.69
C THR A 363 21.37 25.36 -19.14
N GLN A 364 21.02 24.99 -20.38
CA GLN A 364 19.62 24.94 -20.82
C GLN A 364 19.00 23.68 -20.21
N GLY A 365 17.98 23.88 -19.38
CA GLY A 365 17.21 22.81 -18.78
C GLY A 365 16.70 21.84 -19.84
N HIS A 366 16.72 20.55 -19.50
CA HIS A 366 16.10 19.49 -20.26
C HIS A 366 14.61 19.80 -20.49
N GLN A 367 14.31 20.47 -21.60
CA GLN A 367 12.94 20.51 -22.11
C GLN A 367 12.66 19.12 -22.68
N GLU A 368 11.66 18.47 -22.10
CA GLU A 368 11.24 17.13 -22.51
C GLU A 368 10.74 17.17 -23.98
N ILE A 369 11.52 16.57 -24.88
CA ILE A 369 11.16 16.49 -26.30
C ILE A 369 10.02 15.46 -26.46
N ARG A 370 8.82 15.93 -26.81
CA ARG A 370 7.65 15.10 -27.12
C ARG A 370 7.45 15.00 -28.62
N CYS A 371 7.42 13.78 -29.17
CA CYS A 371 7.21 13.52 -30.58
C CYS A 371 5.77 13.87 -30.99
N TYR A 372 5.59 14.87 -31.85
CA TYR A 372 4.26 15.29 -32.31
C TYR A 372 3.51 14.26 -33.17
N ARG A 373 4.15 13.16 -33.60
CA ARG A 373 3.52 12.12 -34.45
C ARG A 373 2.90 10.98 -33.63
N CYS A 374 3.59 10.52 -32.59
CA CYS A 374 3.11 9.40 -31.74
C CYS A 374 2.90 9.80 -30.28
N SER A 375 3.13 11.07 -29.93
CA SER A 375 3.11 11.61 -28.57
C SER A 375 4.12 10.97 -27.60
N GLY A 376 5.05 10.13 -28.10
CA GLY A 376 6.10 9.49 -27.31
C GLY A 376 7.24 10.45 -26.96
N TRP A 377 7.92 10.16 -25.85
CA TRP A 377 9.01 10.99 -25.32
C TRP A 377 10.38 10.57 -25.90
N GLY A 378 11.34 11.50 -25.90
CA GLY A 378 12.76 11.19 -26.14
C GLY A 378 13.20 11.06 -27.61
N HIS A 379 12.35 11.41 -28.58
CA HIS A 379 12.72 11.48 -29.99
C HIS A 379 11.92 12.55 -30.75
N MET A 380 12.49 13.10 -31.82
CA MET A 380 11.79 14.06 -32.70
C MET A 380 10.98 13.32 -33.78
N ARG A 381 10.04 14.03 -34.44
CA ARG A 381 9.18 13.46 -35.50
C ARG A 381 9.98 12.78 -36.63
N ARG A 382 11.18 13.27 -36.95
CA ARG A 382 12.06 12.68 -37.98
C ARG A 382 12.54 11.28 -37.61
N ASP A 383 12.71 11.00 -36.33
CA ASP A 383 13.21 9.71 -35.81
C ASP A 383 12.08 8.79 -35.39
N CYS A 384 10.84 9.20 -35.66
CA CYS A 384 9.65 8.45 -35.29
C CYS A 384 9.42 7.30 -36.28
N THR A 385 9.79 6.08 -35.87
CA THR A 385 9.56 4.84 -36.63
C THR A 385 8.09 4.43 -36.75
N SER A 386 7.17 5.25 -36.21
CA SER A 386 5.75 4.95 -36.05
C SER A 386 4.88 5.18 -37.30
N GLY A 387 5.41 5.22 -38.53
CA GLY A 387 4.47 5.19 -39.66
C GLY A 387 5.02 5.24 -41.09
N SER A 388 4.65 4.21 -41.86
CA SER A 388 4.00 4.31 -43.18
C SER A 388 3.46 2.94 -43.60
N ALA A 389 2.17 2.68 -43.38
CA ALA A 389 1.45 1.53 -43.95
C ALA A 389 0.03 1.95 -44.33
N GLN A 390 -0.09 3.03 -45.11
CA GLN A 390 -1.29 3.38 -45.86
C GLN A 390 -0.84 4.09 -47.14
N ASP A 391 -0.62 3.31 -48.19
CA ASP A 391 -1.12 3.57 -49.55
C ASP A 391 -0.75 2.40 -50.46
N GLY A 392 -1.73 1.94 -51.24
CA GLY A 392 -1.80 0.57 -51.76
C GLY A 392 -1.00 0.30 -53.04
N SER A 393 -0.81 -1.00 -53.33
CA SER A 393 -0.97 -1.52 -54.69
C SER A 393 -1.01 -3.05 -54.71
N ARG A 394 -1.85 -3.48 -55.64
CA ARG A 394 -2.26 -4.81 -56.08
C ARG A 394 -1.07 -5.58 -56.68
N THR A 395 -0.77 -6.77 -56.17
CA THR A 395 -0.15 -7.84 -56.99
C THR A 395 -0.52 -9.21 -56.42
N GLN A 396 -1.31 -9.95 -57.20
CA GLN A 396 -1.53 -11.38 -57.01
C GLN A 396 -0.26 -12.14 -57.38
N ILE A 397 0.28 -12.95 -56.47
CA ILE A 397 1.07 -14.14 -56.83
C ILE A 397 0.66 -15.25 -55.88
N GLY A 398 0.00 -16.27 -56.42
CA GLY A 398 -0.47 -17.43 -55.69
C GLY A 398 0.68 -18.36 -55.28
N ARG A 399 0.57 -18.92 -54.07
CA ARG A 399 1.22 -20.17 -53.67
C ARG A 399 0.30 -20.95 -52.74
N HIS A 400 0.27 -22.26 -52.96
CA HIS A 400 -0.58 -23.27 -52.33
C HIS A 400 -0.77 -23.09 -50.81
N ALA A 401 -2.03 -22.99 -50.39
CA ALA A 401 -2.43 -23.01 -48.99
C ALA A 401 -2.44 -24.46 -48.45
N LYS A 402 -1.56 -24.74 -47.48
CA LYS A 402 -1.85 -25.75 -46.44
C LYS A 402 -2.98 -25.19 -45.58
N LYS A 403 -4.04 -25.98 -45.36
CA LYS A 403 -5.10 -25.62 -44.40
C LYS A 403 -4.51 -25.67 -42.99
N VAL A 404 -4.50 -24.52 -42.32
CA VAL A 404 -4.15 -24.32 -40.93
C VAL A 404 -5.39 -23.68 -40.30
N ASP A 405 -5.77 -24.09 -39.09
CA ASP A 405 -6.93 -23.52 -38.40
C ASP A 405 -6.67 -22.07 -37.94
N THR A 406 -7.71 -21.41 -37.40
CA THR A 406 -7.66 -20.03 -36.92
C THR A 406 -6.72 -19.79 -35.73
N GLU A 407 -6.07 -20.84 -35.21
CA GLU A 407 -5.12 -20.76 -34.09
C GLU A 407 -3.68 -21.15 -34.45
N GLY A 408 -3.41 -21.57 -35.70
CA GLY A 408 -2.06 -21.67 -36.24
C GLY A 408 -1.31 -22.98 -35.98
N PHE A 409 -2.01 -24.09 -35.74
CA PHE A 409 -1.38 -25.40 -35.50
C PHE A 409 -1.58 -26.38 -36.69
N GLU A 410 -0.57 -27.21 -36.99
CA GLU A 410 -0.70 -28.32 -37.95
C GLU A 410 -1.52 -29.45 -37.31
N GLU A 411 -2.62 -29.83 -37.98
CA GLU A 411 -3.56 -30.87 -37.56
C GLU A 411 -2.91 -32.26 -37.64
N VAL A 412 -2.46 -32.79 -36.49
CA VAL A 412 -2.01 -34.17 -36.37
C VAL A 412 -3.22 -35.06 -36.10
N HIS A 413 -3.70 -35.79 -37.11
CA HIS A 413 -4.72 -36.82 -36.93
C HIS A 413 -4.21 -37.91 -35.96
N ARG A 414 -4.70 -37.88 -34.73
CA ARG A 414 -4.61 -39.00 -33.79
C ARG A 414 -5.85 -39.88 -33.91
N GLY A 415 -5.58 -41.17 -34.06
CA GLY A 415 -6.56 -42.22 -34.29
C GLY A 415 -7.66 -42.30 -33.24
N LYS A 416 -8.85 -42.60 -33.74
CA LYS A 416 -10.11 -42.82 -33.05
C LYS A 416 -10.03 -44.17 -32.30
N VAL A 417 -9.90 -44.15 -30.98
CA VAL A 417 -10.19 -45.31 -30.11
C VAL A 417 -11.14 -44.84 -29.04
N GLY A 418 -12.37 -45.37 -29.07
CA GLY A 418 -13.43 -45.02 -28.13
C GLY A 418 -14.65 -45.90 -28.35
N GLY A 419 -14.52 -47.18 -27.99
CA GLY A 419 -15.64 -48.11 -27.77
C GLY A 419 -16.01 -48.07 -26.29
N GLY A 420 -17.31 -47.96 -26.01
CA GLY A 420 -17.85 -47.58 -24.72
C GLY A 420 -17.83 -48.64 -23.62
N ARG A 421 -18.28 -48.23 -22.44
CA ARG A 421 -19.36 -48.94 -21.72
C ARG A 421 -19.94 -48.07 -20.63
N ARG A 422 -21.27 -48.09 -20.64
CA ARG A 422 -22.25 -47.59 -19.69
C ARG A 422 -22.37 -48.62 -18.56
N MET A 423 -22.40 -48.18 -17.31
CA MET A 423 -23.08 -48.89 -16.22
C MET A 423 -23.74 -47.87 -15.31
N GLU A 424 -25.06 -47.91 -15.35
CA GLU A 424 -25.99 -47.39 -14.36
C GLU A 424 -26.11 -48.40 -13.21
N GLU A 425 -26.32 -47.85 -12.01
CA GLU A 425 -27.13 -48.36 -10.89
C GLU A 425 -26.73 -49.66 -10.16
N ALA A 426 -26.53 -49.56 -8.83
CA ALA A 426 -27.56 -49.93 -7.84
C ALA A 426 -27.02 -49.99 -6.40
N GLY A 427 -27.86 -49.60 -5.45
CA GLY A 427 -27.93 -50.16 -4.08
C GLY A 427 -27.40 -49.26 -2.95
N GLU A 428 -28.26 -48.53 -2.23
CA GLU A 428 -29.13 -48.95 -1.09
C GLU A 428 -28.47 -48.92 0.31
N ASP A 429 -29.06 -48.08 1.15
CA ASP A 429 -29.48 -48.33 2.53
C ASP A 429 -28.48 -48.82 3.61
N ARG A 430 -28.22 -47.94 4.60
CA ARG A 430 -28.31 -48.34 6.03
C ARG A 430 -28.35 -47.17 7.03
N ARG A 431 -29.51 -47.05 7.71
CA ARG A 431 -29.75 -46.82 9.17
C ARG A 431 -29.09 -45.56 9.81
N LYS A 432 -29.81 -44.53 10.28
CA LYS A 432 -30.88 -44.44 11.31
C LYS A 432 -30.53 -45.12 12.66
N ARG A 433 -30.17 -44.30 13.67
CA ARG A 433 -30.66 -44.27 15.08
C ARG A 433 -29.74 -43.39 15.95
N GLU A 434 -30.28 -42.31 16.54
CA GLU A 434 -30.66 -42.15 17.97
C GLU A 434 -29.46 -41.70 18.84
N ARG A 435 -29.52 -40.86 19.87
CA ARG A 435 -30.54 -40.08 20.60
C ARG A 435 -29.73 -39.22 21.61
N ALA A 436 -30.11 -37.97 21.84
CA ALA A 436 -30.66 -37.45 23.12
C ALA A 436 -29.67 -37.03 24.22
N GLY A 437 -30.03 -35.94 24.89
CA GLY A 437 -29.40 -35.36 26.10
C GLY A 437 -28.73 -34.03 25.80
N GLU A 438 -29.07 -32.88 26.40
CA GLU A 438 -29.85 -32.58 27.60
C GLU A 438 -30.46 -31.18 27.51
N SER A 439 -31.69 -31.11 27.99
CA SER A 439 -32.44 -29.93 28.39
C SER A 439 -31.95 -29.42 29.75
N GLY A 440 -31.53 -28.15 29.82
CA GLY A 440 -31.31 -27.42 31.07
C GLY A 440 -32.22 -26.20 31.13
N VAL A 441 -33.28 -26.29 31.94
CA VAL A 441 -34.24 -25.25 32.28
C VAL A 441 -33.78 -24.55 33.55
N ILE A 442 -33.55 -23.22 33.53
CA ILE A 442 -33.64 -22.31 34.69
C ILE A 442 -34.04 -20.92 34.14
N GLY A 443 -35.29 -20.46 34.32
CA GLY A 443 -35.66 -19.40 35.29
C GLY A 443 -35.00 -18.04 34.95
N GLY A 444 -35.68 -16.98 34.51
CA GLY A 444 -37.00 -16.48 34.84
C GLY A 444 -36.89 -15.35 35.88
N VAL A 445 -36.53 -14.11 35.48
CA VAL A 445 -36.91 -12.86 36.18
C VAL A 445 -36.95 -11.73 35.15
N ALA A 446 -38.11 -11.10 35.03
CA ALA A 446 -38.33 -9.85 34.31
C ALA A 446 -38.11 -8.69 35.28
N GLU A 447 -37.15 -7.81 35.00
CA GLU A 447 -37.02 -6.50 35.67
C GLU A 447 -37.25 -5.39 34.66
N GLY A 448 -38.30 -4.60 34.92
CA GLY A 448 -38.67 -3.43 34.12
C GLY A 448 -37.76 -2.23 34.36
N PRO A 449 -37.84 -1.20 33.50
CA PRO A 449 -37.00 -0.02 33.59
C PRO A 449 -37.43 0.92 34.74
N PRO A 450 -36.49 1.52 35.50
CA PRO A 450 -36.82 2.50 36.51
C PRO A 450 -37.23 3.83 35.87
N ARG A 451 -38.41 4.32 36.27
CA ARG A 451 -38.88 5.69 36.02
C ARG A 451 -38.05 6.66 36.89
N GLY A 452 -37.38 7.61 36.25
CA GLY A 452 -36.77 8.76 36.93
C GLY A 452 -37.82 9.83 37.31
N PRO A 453 -37.54 10.66 38.34
CA PRO A 453 -38.52 11.57 38.91
C PRO A 453 -38.69 12.87 38.11
N ALA A 454 -39.94 13.32 38.06
CA ALA A 454 -40.33 14.66 37.67
C ALA A 454 -39.70 15.69 38.63
N ARG A 455 -39.16 16.78 38.07
CA ARG A 455 -38.86 18.00 38.82
C ARG A 455 -39.97 19.02 38.59
N LEU A 456 -40.43 19.59 39.70
CA LEU A 456 -41.16 20.83 39.84
C LEU A 456 -40.30 22.03 39.42
#